data_AF-A0A960J2H6-F1
#
_entry.id   AF-A0A960J2H6-F1
#
_cell.length_a   1.000
_cell.length_b   1.000
_cell.length_c   1.000
_cell.angle_alpha   90.00
_cell.angle_beta   90.00
_cell.angle_gamma   90.00
#
_symmetry.space_group_name_H-M   'P 1'
#
loop_
_entity.id
_entity.type
_entity.pdbx_description
1 polymer ?
#
loop_
_entity_poly.entity_id
_entity_poly.type
_entity_poly.pdbx_seq_one_letter_code
_entity_poly.pdbx_strand_id
1 'polypeptide(L)' 'AERARAGNLARVGEKLARQNKLFVRDRLDLLLDEGTFVEDALLANALGEDLPADGVVTGTGEVDGRTV' A
#
# COMPACT_ATOMS: atom_id res chain seq x y z
N ALA A 1 12.48 1.90 -5.87
CA ALA A 1 11.66 1.48 -4.71
C ALA A 1 10.86 2.64 -4.10
N GLU A 2 11.46 3.81 -3.85
CA GLU A 2 10.77 4.95 -3.23
C GLU A 2 9.52 5.42 -3.99
N ARG A 3 9.60 5.58 -5.33
CA ARG A 3 8.44 5.89 -6.18
C ARG A 3 7.30 4.88 -6.01
N ALA A 4 7.63 3.59 -5.90
CA ALA A 4 6.63 2.53 -5.73
C ALA A 4 5.93 2.60 -4.37
N ARG A 5 6.68 2.91 -3.30
CA ARG A 5 6.14 3.11 -1.95
C ARG A 5 5.29 4.37 -1.84
N ALA A 6 5.71 5.47 -2.46
CA ALA A 6 4.93 6.70 -2.53
C ALA A 6 3.61 6.50 -3.31
N GLY A 7 3.60 5.54 -4.25
CA GLY A 7 2.44 5.27 -5.09
C GLY A 7 2.00 6.52 -5.84
N ASN A 8 0.68 6.67 -6.00
CA ASN A 8 0.07 7.85 -6.62
C ASN A 8 -0.43 8.87 -5.59
N LEU A 9 0.05 8.81 -4.34
CA LEU A 9 -0.50 9.60 -3.23
C LEU A 9 -0.51 11.11 -3.51
N ALA A 10 0.56 11.65 -4.09
CA ALA A 10 0.64 13.07 -4.47
C ALA A 10 -0.50 13.50 -5.43
N ARG A 11 -0.97 12.59 -6.29
CA ARG A 11 -2.05 12.85 -7.26
C ARG A 11 -3.44 12.60 -6.68
N VAL A 12 -3.59 11.62 -5.79
CA VAL A 12 -4.91 11.16 -5.31
C VAL A 12 -5.25 11.58 -3.88
N GLY A 13 -4.30 12.15 -3.13
CA GLY A 13 -4.45 12.47 -1.71
C GLY A 13 -5.66 13.34 -1.39
N GLU A 14 -5.83 14.46 -2.09
CA GLU A 14 -7.00 15.34 -1.90
C GLU A 14 -8.33 14.63 -2.19
N LYS A 15 -8.36 13.78 -3.23
CA LYS A 15 -9.55 13.00 -3.56
C LYS A 15 -9.86 11.99 -2.45
N LEU A 16 -8.85 11.31 -1.91
CA LEU A 16 -9.00 10.37 -0.80
C LEU A 16 -9.53 11.09 0.45
N ALA A 17 -8.94 12.23 0.81
CA ALA A 17 -9.38 13.04 1.94
C ALA A 17 -10.84 13.50 1.79
N ARG A 18 -11.24 14.03 0.63
CA ARG A 18 -12.63 14.41 0.35
C ARG A 18 -13.62 13.23 0.42
N GLN A 19 -13.15 12.02 0.15
CA GLN A 19 -13.95 10.80 0.24
C GLN A 19 -13.88 10.12 1.61
N ASN A 20 -13.17 10.71 2.58
CA ASN A 20 -12.88 10.12 3.88
C ASN A 20 -12.25 8.71 3.75
N LYS A 21 -11.29 8.56 2.83
CA LYS A 21 -10.55 7.32 2.59
C LYS A 21 -9.09 7.52 2.94
N LEU A 22 -8.51 6.50 3.58
CA LEU A 22 -7.08 6.45 3.86
C LEU A 22 -6.28 6.00 2.63
N PHE A 23 -4.98 6.28 2.60
CA PHE A 23 -4.07 5.64 1.65
C PHE A 23 -3.90 4.15 2.00
N VAL A 24 -3.55 3.30 1.02
CA VAL A 24 -3.56 1.85 1.22
C VAL A 24 -2.58 1.38 2.31
N ARG A 25 -1.37 1.96 2.37
CA ARG A 25 -0.38 1.59 3.40
C ARG A 25 -0.82 2.04 4.79
N ASP A 26 -1.41 3.24 4.91
CA ASP A 26 -2.04 3.68 6.16
C ASP A 26 -3.16 2.74 6.64
N ARG A 27 -3.88 2.07 5.73
CA ARG A 27 -4.89 1.06 6.11
C ARG A 27 -4.24 -0.23 6.62
N LEU A 28 -3.10 -0.62 6.04
CA LEU A 28 -2.35 -1.80 6.47
C LEU A 28 -1.73 -1.56 7.85
N ASP A 29 -1.20 -0.36 8.10
CA ASP A 29 -0.65 0.02 9.41
C ASP A 29 -1.71 0.01 10.54
N LEU A 30 -2.99 0.18 10.21
CA LEU A 30 -4.10 0.06 11.17
C LEU A 30 -4.56 -1.39 11.39
N LEU A 31 -4.34 -2.26 10.41
CA LEU A 31 -4.85 -3.63 10.42
C LEU A 31 -3.83 -4.61 11.02
N LEU A 32 -2.57 -4.45 10.65
CA LEU A 32 -1.50 -5.38 10.96
C LEU A 32 -0.75 -4.95 12.22
N ASP A 33 -0.24 -5.93 12.95
CA ASP A 33 0.61 -5.70 14.11
C ASP A 33 1.87 -4.91 13.68
N GLU A 34 2.27 -3.93 14.49
CA GLU A 34 3.35 -3.00 14.15
C GLU A 34 4.65 -3.74 13.80
N GLY A 35 5.24 -3.40 12.64
CA GLY A 35 6.51 -3.98 12.19
C GLY A 35 6.42 -5.38 11.59
N THR A 36 5.22 -5.97 11.46
CA THR A 36 5.04 -7.34 10.92
C THR A 36 4.82 -7.38 9.42
N PHE A 37 4.39 -6.27 8.80
CA PHE A 37 4.09 -6.25 7.37
C PHE A 37 5.35 -6.38 6.51
N VAL A 38 5.35 -7.40 5.66
CA VAL A 38 6.37 -7.64 4.62
C VAL A 38 5.70 -7.51 3.26
N GLU A 39 6.02 -6.43 2.56
CA GLU A 39 5.47 -6.14 1.22
C GLU A 39 6.14 -7.02 0.15
N ASP A 40 5.32 -7.71 -0.65
CA ASP A 40 5.72 -8.46 -1.83
C ASP A 40 5.29 -7.71 -3.11
N ALA A 41 5.94 -8.01 -4.23
CA ALA A 41 5.62 -7.47 -5.55
C ALA A 41 5.67 -5.92 -5.64
N LEU A 42 6.43 -5.24 -4.75
CA LEU A 42 6.56 -3.77 -4.74
C LEU A 42 6.95 -3.18 -6.11
N LEU A 43 7.75 -3.90 -6.89
CA LEU A 43 8.22 -3.48 -8.20
C LEU A 43 7.40 -4.07 -9.36
N ALA A 44 6.27 -4.72 -9.08
CA ALA A 44 5.36 -5.17 -10.11
C ALA A 44 4.87 -3.97 -10.93
N ASN A 45 4.93 -4.15 -12.24
CA ASN A 45 4.43 -3.21 -13.23
C ASN A 45 4.23 -4.01 -14.51
N ALA A 46 2.98 -4.33 -14.84
CA ALA A 46 2.70 -5.18 -16.00
C ALA A 46 3.01 -4.44 -17.31
N LEU A 47 2.45 -3.24 -17.50
CA LEU A 47 2.55 -2.46 -18.74
C LEU A 47 2.35 -0.93 -18.55
N GLY A 48 2.29 -0.41 -17.32
CA GLY A 48 1.81 0.95 -17.05
C GLY A 48 2.80 1.81 -16.28
N GLU A 49 3.35 2.85 -16.92
CA GLU A 49 4.31 3.77 -16.27
C GLU A 49 3.74 4.49 -15.03
N ASP A 50 2.42 4.57 -14.90
CA ASP A 50 1.68 5.22 -13.79
C ASP A 50 0.94 4.23 -12.88
N LEU A 51 1.35 2.96 -12.91
CA LEU A 51 0.86 1.90 -12.01
C LEU A 51 1.98 1.39 -11.09
N PRO A 52 2.35 2.16 -10.04
CA PRO A 52 3.28 1.66 -9.04
C PRO A 52 2.70 0.42 -8.34
N ALA A 53 3.51 -0.64 -8.20
CA ALA A 53 3.09 -1.96 -7.70
C ALA A 53 1.86 -2.53 -8.46
N ASP A 54 1.73 -2.21 -9.75
CA ASP A 54 0.57 -2.57 -10.59
C ASP A 54 -0.79 -2.10 -10.02
N GLY A 55 -0.78 -1.09 -9.14
CA GLY A 55 -1.98 -0.56 -8.49
C GLY A 55 -2.48 -1.38 -7.29
N VAL A 56 -1.74 -2.39 -6.83
CA VAL A 56 -2.08 -3.23 -5.68
C VAL A 56 -0.90 -3.33 -4.72
N VAL A 57 -1.16 -3.34 -3.41
CA VAL A 57 -0.14 -3.63 -2.40
C VAL A 57 -0.44 -5.01 -1.84
N THR A 58 0.52 -5.93 -1.98
CA THR A 58 0.42 -7.32 -1.52
C THR A 58 1.54 -7.62 -0.54
N GLY A 59 1.33 -8.61 0.32
CA GLY A 59 2.33 -9.00 1.30
C GLY A 59 1.75 -9.92 2.36
N THR A 60 2.56 -10.21 3.37
CA THR A 60 2.17 -10.97 4.56
C THR A 60 2.38 -10.13 5.81
N GLY A 61 1.57 -10.34 6.85
CA GLY A 61 1.76 -9.71 8.16
C GLY A 61 1.12 -10.51 9.27
N GLU A 62 0.94 -9.91 10.45
CA GLU A 62 0.23 -10.54 11.57
C GLU A 62 -0.97 -9.71 12.02
N VAL A 63 -2.03 -10.38 12.49
CA VAL A 63 -3.17 -9.79 13.19
C VAL A 63 -3.40 -10.57 14.49
N ASP A 64 -3.21 -9.91 15.63
CA ASP A 64 -3.20 -10.55 16.95
C ASP A 64 -2.21 -11.75 16.98
N GLY A 65 -1.02 -11.56 16.41
CA GLY A 65 0.04 -12.58 16.34
C GLY A 65 -0.23 -13.76 15.39
N ARG A 66 -1.26 -13.66 14.52
CA ARG A 66 -1.58 -14.70 13.53
C ARG A 66 -1.25 -14.23 12.12
N THR A 67 -0.49 -15.03 11.38
CA THR A 67 -0.09 -14.73 10.01
C THR A 67 -1.29 -14.62 9.06
N VAL A 68 -1.31 -13.55 8.26
CA VAL A 68 -2.30 -13.27 7.21
C VAL A 68 -1.64 -12.81 5.91
#